data_AF-A0A9R0JME0-F1
#
_entry.id   AF-A0A9R0JME0-F1
#
_cell.length_a   1.000
_cell.length_b   1.000
_cell.length_c   1.000
_cell.angle_alpha   90.00
_cell.angle_beta   90.00
_cell.angle_gamma   90.00
#
_symmetry.space_group_name_H-M   'P 1'
#
loop_
_entity.id
_entity.type
_entity.pdbx_description
1 polymer ?
#
loop_
_entity_poly.entity_id
_entity_poly.type
_entity_poly.pdbx_seq_one_letter_code
_entity_poly.pdbx_strand_id
1 'polypeptide(L)'
;MGDRTCIRDLAMMLGIGPTTLWRMIKRGDVRAHTNPLHPGLQDPNMLQRVKWVLDLLEGDSPQTKRQYQPMFDFLQIDEKWFYLSKKTQRVYLGKHERGKYRSGKSSKFILKVMFTAAVARPRFNAQNECIFDGKLGIFPFTYQEAAKRNSKNREKGTMVTKVVESVRKEETRDMLINQIVPAIMQKWPPSEGPKTIFIQQDNVRTHITQSDAIWQQAHQQGDFTFILVQQPPNSPDLNILDLGFFRSIQSLMHNKMPKDVDDMMDAVNQAYYELEARTLEN
;
A
#
# COMPACT_ATOMS: atom_id res chain seq x y z
N MET A 1 -13.15 18.93 20.58
CA MET A 1 -14.00 18.99 19.36
C MET A 1 -15.41 18.42 19.55
N GLY A 2 -15.76 17.80 20.69
CA GLY A 2 -17.05 17.12 20.88
C GLY A 2 -18.29 18.00 20.59
N ASP A 3 -18.24 19.27 21.01
CA ASP A 3 -19.37 20.21 20.92
C ASP A 3 -19.59 20.79 19.51
N ARG A 4 -18.86 20.28 18.51
CA ARG A 4 -18.95 20.69 17.09
C ARG A 4 -19.17 19.50 16.16
N THR A 5 -19.54 18.33 16.70
CA THR A 5 -19.60 17.08 15.93
C THR A 5 -20.85 16.96 15.06
N CYS A 6 -21.97 17.58 15.46
CA CYS A 6 -23.17 17.65 14.64
C CYS A 6 -23.77 19.06 14.57
N ILE A 7 -24.73 19.25 13.66
CA ILE A 7 -25.44 20.53 13.47
C ILE A 7 -26.07 20.99 14.78
N ARG A 8 -26.63 20.10 15.59
CA ARG A 8 -27.29 20.47 16.84
C ARG A 8 -26.30 21.05 17.86
N ASP A 9 -25.15 20.38 18.04
CA ASP A 9 -24.15 20.80 19.02
C ASP A 9 -23.53 22.13 18.63
N LEU A 10 -23.16 22.28 17.35
CA LEU A 10 -22.60 23.53 16.84
C LEU A 10 -23.63 24.66 16.88
N ALA A 11 -24.91 24.39 16.60
CA ALA A 11 -25.97 25.40 16.70
C ALA A 11 -26.17 25.88 18.14
N MET A 12 -26.15 24.95 19.11
CA MET A 12 -26.21 25.25 20.53
C MET A 12 -25.01 26.09 20.97
N MET A 13 -23.80 25.69 20.56
CA MET A 13 -22.56 26.43 20.86
C MET A 13 -22.59 27.87 20.31
N LEU A 14 -23.15 28.06 19.11
CA LEU A 14 -23.24 29.36 18.45
C LEU A 14 -24.47 30.17 18.88
N GLY A 15 -25.37 29.63 19.71
CA GLY A 15 -26.61 30.29 20.11
C GLY A 15 -27.59 30.55 18.95
N ILE A 16 -27.53 29.75 17.88
CA ILE A 16 -28.39 29.90 16.68
C ILE A 16 -29.30 28.70 16.49
N GLY A 17 -30.34 28.87 15.66
CA GLY A 17 -31.21 27.77 15.26
C GLY A 17 -30.48 26.73 14.37
N PRO A 18 -30.75 25.41 14.52
CA PRO A 18 -30.15 24.37 13.68
C PRO A 18 -30.38 24.57 12.17
N THR A 19 -31.56 25.08 11.79
CA THR A 19 -31.90 25.39 10.39
C THR A 19 -31.04 26.53 9.83
N THR A 20 -30.70 27.52 10.66
CA THR A 20 -29.80 28.62 10.28
C THR A 20 -28.41 28.06 9.99
N LEU A 21 -27.90 27.21 10.88
CA LEU A 21 -26.61 26.55 10.68
C LEU A 21 -26.61 25.65 9.41
N TRP A 22 -27.68 24.91 9.15
CA TRP A 22 -27.80 24.10 7.93
C TRP A 22 -27.74 24.97 6.65
N ARG A 23 -28.37 26.15 6.66
CA ARG A 23 -28.28 27.10 5.53
C ARG A 23 -26.86 27.64 5.36
N MET A 24 -26.17 27.96 6.47
CA MET A 24 -24.75 28.36 6.45
C MET A 24 -23.87 27.28 5.83
N ILE A 25 -24.11 26.00 6.15
CA ILE A 25 -23.41 24.87 5.53
C ILE A 25 -23.69 24.80 4.02
N LYS A 26 -24.94 25.01 3.59
CA LYS A 26 -25.31 25.01 2.17
C LYS A 26 -24.70 26.18 1.38
N ARG A 27 -24.49 27.32 2.03
CA ARG A 27 -23.86 28.51 1.44
C ARG A 27 -22.34 28.45 1.45
N GLY A 28 -21.74 27.61 2.29
CA GLY A 28 -20.29 27.45 2.42
C GLY A 28 -19.68 28.25 3.58
N ASP A 29 -20.47 29.02 4.32
CA ASP A 29 -20.02 29.81 5.48
C ASP A 29 -19.49 28.91 6.62
N VAL A 30 -20.01 27.68 6.69
CA VAL A 30 -19.54 26.63 7.60
C VAL A 30 -19.25 25.37 6.79
N ARG A 31 -18.06 24.81 6.94
CA ARG A 31 -17.67 23.56 6.25
C ARG A 31 -17.52 22.41 7.22
N ALA A 32 -18.00 21.23 6.81
CA ALA A 32 -17.62 20.00 7.47
C ALA A 32 -16.12 19.76 7.25
N HIS A 33 -15.39 19.47 8.32
CA HIS A 33 -13.99 19.08 8.25
C HIS A 33 -13.84 17.74 8.96
N THR A 34 -13.18 16.79 8.29
CA THR A 34 -12.84 15.50 8.87
C THR A 34 -11.35 15.52 9.15
N ASN A 35 -10.98 15.38 10.42
CA ASN A 35 -9.60 15.25 10.85
C ASN A 35 -9.38 13.79 11.27
N PRO A 36 -8.67 12.96 10.49
CA PRO A 36 -8.39 11.59 10.89
C PRO A 36 -7.41 11.56 12.07
N LEU A 37 -7.36 10.44 12.77
CA LEU A 37 -6.32 10.20 13.76
C LEU A 37 -5.01 9.92 13.02
N HIS A 38 -4.01 10.74 13.29
CA HIS A 38 -2.64 10.53 12.80
C HIS A 38 -1.82 9.82 13.88
N PRO A 39 -0.79 9.04 13.50
CA PRO A 39 0.17 8.49 14.46
C PRO A 39 0.76 9.61 15.32
N GLY A 40 0.88 9.38 16.63
CA GLY A 40 1.53 10.32 17.52
C GLY A 40 3.03 10.40 17.22
N LEU A 41 3.47 11.49 16.63
CA LEU A 41 4.89 11.77 16.44
C LEU A 41 5.44 12.42 17.71
N GLN A 42 6.48 11.82 18.28
CA GLN A 42 7.26 12.41 19.37
C GLN A 42 8.47 13.15 18.79
N ASP A 43 9.08 14.06 19.54
CA ASP A 43 10.25 14.84 19.09
C ASP A 43 11.38 13.96 18.50
N PRO A 44 11.73 12.79 19.09
CA PRO A 44 12.73 11.91 18.48
C PRO A 44 12.31 11.36 17.11
N ASN A 45 11.02 11.04 16.93
CA ASN A 45 10.49 10.57 15.65
C ASN A 45 10.53 11.68 14.60
N MET A 46 10.18 12.91 14.99
CA MET A 46 10.22 14.07 14.10
C MET A 46 11.65 14.35 13.63
N LEU A 47 12.62 14.30 14.55
CA LEU A 47 14.03 14.50 14.22
C LEU A 47 14.54 13.42 13.24
N GLN A 48 14.21 12.16 13.49
CA GLN A 48 14.56 11.05 12.58
C GLN A 48 13.97 11.23 11.18
N ARG A 49 12.71 11.69 11.10
CA ARG A 49 12.05 11.99 9.83
C ARG A 49 12.72 13.14 9.07
N VAL A 50 13.06 14.22 9.77
CA VAL A 50 13.79 15.35 9.16
C VAL A 50 15.15 14.88 8.67
N LYS A 51 15.90 14.15 9.50
CA LYS A 51 17.22 13.61 9.11
C LYS A 51 17.11 12.72 7.87
N TRP A 52 16.15 11.81 7.84
CA TRP A 52 15.88 10.97 6.68
C TRP A 52 15.69 11.78 5.41
N VAL A 53 14.83 12.81 5.43
CA VAL A 53 14.59 13.66 4.26
C VAL A 53 15.85 14.42 3.85
N LEU A 54 16.65 14.89 4.82
CA LEU A 54 17.89 15.61 4.55
C LEU A 54 18.97 14.71 3.93
N ASP A 55 19.00 13.42 4.30
CA ASP A 55 19.93 12.41 3.77
C ASP A 55 19.58 12.01 2.32
N LEU A 56 18.34 12.28 1.85
CA LEU A 56 17.94 12.12 0.44
C LEU A 56 18.31 13.32 -0.44
N LEU A 57 18.92 14.36 0.12
CA LEU A 57 19.33 15.56 -0.62
C LEU A 57 20.80 15.48 -1.02
N GLU A 58 21.07 15.80 -2.28
CA GLU A 58 22.40 15.89 -2.87
C GLU A 58 22.73 17.32 -3.30
N GLY A 59 24.04 17.60 -3.48
CA GLY A 59 24.51 18.88 -4.01
C GLY A 59 24.42 20.01 -3.01
N ASP A 60 25.26 20.00 -1.96
CA ASP A 60 25.43 21.12 -1.03
C ASP A 60 26.82 21.75 -1.18
N SER A 61 27.18 22.07 -2.43
CA SER A 61 28.42 22.78 -2.77
C SER A 61 28.08 24.17 -3.28
N PRO A 62 28.99 25.17 -3.16
CA PRO A 62 28.76 26.51 -3.73
C PRO A 62 28.40 26.51 -5.23
N GLN A 63 28.71 25.44 -5.96
CA GLN A 63 28.50 25.27 -7.38
C GLN A 63 27.20 24.51 -7.74
N THR A 64 26.58 23.81 -6.79
CA THR A 64 25.40 22.96 -7.03
C THR A 64 24.29 23.30 -6.05
N LYS A 65 23.08 23.58 -6.54
CA LYS A 65 21.90 23.75 -5.68
C LYS A 65 21.50 22.41 -5.07
N ARG A 66 21.03 22.44 -3.82
CA ARG A 66 20.48 21.27 -3.13
C ARG A 66 19.26 20.73 -3.85
N GLN A 67 19.30 19.46 -4.24
CA GLN A 67 18.22 18.76 -4.95
C GLN A 67 18.00 17.39 -4.32
N TYR A 68 16.81 16.82 -4.48
CA TYR A 68 16.59 15.44 -4.11
C TYR A 68 17.37 14.53 -5.05
N GLN A 69 17.98 13.48 -4.51
CA GLN A 69 18.51 12.40 -5.32
C GLN A 69 17.40 11.86 -6.24
N PRO A 70 17.71 11.42 -7.46
CA PRO A 70 16.70 11.00 -8.41
C PRO A 70 15.97 9.71 -8.01
N MET A 71 16.50 8.93 -7.05
CA MET A 71 15.90 7.70 -6.52
C MET A 71 15.59 6.62 -7.57
N PHE A 72 16.29 6.61 -8.72
CA PHE A 72 16.11 5.57 -9.75
C PHE A 72 16.58 4.18 -9.30
N ASP A 73 17.41 4.13 -8.25
CA ASP A 73 17.92 2.91 -7.63
C ASP A 73 17.19 2.51 -6.34
N PHE A 74 16.12 3.24 -6.01
CA PHE A 74 15.26 2.90 -4.88
C PHE A 74 14.09 2.04 -5.31
N LEU A 75 13.84 1.01 -4.52
CA LEU A 75 12.66 0.16 -4.55
C LEU A 75 11.90 0.37 -3.24
N GLN A 76 10.60 0.61 -3.32
CA GLN A 76 9.72 0.68 -2.15
C GLN A 76 8.91 -0.61 -2.06
N ILE A 77 8.94 -1.24 -0.89
CA ILE A 77 8.09 -2.37 -0.56
C ILE A 77 7.20 -2.02 0.63
N ASP A 78 6.00 -2.60 0.65
CA ASP A 78 5.06 -2.47 1.76
C ASP A 78 3.97 -3.54 1.67
N GLU A 79 3.29 -3.79 2.80
CA GLU A 79 2.27 -4.80 2.97
C GLU A 79 0.87 -4.18 3.10
N LYS A 80 -0.11 -4.77 2.42
CA LYS A 80 -1.52 -4.40 2.58
C LYS A 80 -2.45 -5.58 2.73
N TRP A 81 -3.35 -5.49 3.70
CA TRP A 81 -4.53 -6.34 3.77
C TRP A 81 -5.60 -5.87 2.79
N PHE A 82 -5.88 -6.68 1.78
CA PHE A 82 -7.02 -6.53 0.90
C PHE A 82 -8.20 -7.34 1.45
N TYR A 83 -9.38 -6.74 1.48
CA TYR A 83 -10.60 -7.36 1.98
C TYR A 83 -11.52 -7.69 0.81
N LEU A 84 -12.10 -8.89 0.79
CA LEU A 84 -13.02 -9.31 -0.28
C LEU A 84 -14.20 -8.35 -0.45
N SER A 85 -14.66 -7.77 0.66
CA SER A 85 -15.81 -6.89 0.67
C SER A 85 -15.68 -5.81 1.75
N LYS A 86 -16.19 -4.60 1.46
CA LYS A 86 -16.32 -3.53 2.44
C LYS A 86 -17.49 -3.78 3.39
N LYS A 87 -17.28 -3.48 4.68
CA LYS A 87 -18.35 -3.50 5.70
C LYS A 87 -19.49 -2.55 5.32
N THR A 88 -19.13 -1.35 4.89
CA THR A 88 -20.05 -0.33 4.41
C THR A 88 -19.61 0.11 3.04
N GLN A 89 -20.53 0.13 2.08
CA GLN A 89 -20.26 0.56 0.71
C GLN A 89 -21.25 1.66 0.36
N ARG A 90 -20.72 2.82 -0.05
CA ARG A 90 -21.56 3.86 -0.64
C ARG A 90 -21.87 3.45 -2.07
N VAL A 91 -23.15 3.42 -2.40
CA VAL A 91 -23.66 3.20 -3.76
C VAL A 91 -24.59 4.35 -4.10
N TYR A 92 -24.63 4.73 -5.38
CA TYR A 92 -25.63 5.67 -5.88
C TYR A 92 -26.76 4.86 -6.49
N LEU A 93 -28.00 5.21 -6.16
CA LEU A 93 -29.21 4.55 -6.61
C LEU A 93 -30.07 5.55 -7.37
N GLY A 94 -30.77 5.08 -8.39
CA GLY A 94 -31.81 5.88 -9.05
C GLY A 94 -32.92 6.28 -8.08
N LYS A 95 -33.68 7.35 -8.40
CA LYS A 95 -34.76 7.91 -7.55
C LYS A 95 -35.75 6.86 -7.01
N HIS A 96 -35.99 5.79 -7.78
CA HIS A 96 -36.93 4.72 -7.44
C HIS A 96 -36.27 3.33 -7.33
N GLU A 97 -34.94 3.27 -7.38
CA GLU A 97 -34.20 2.02 -7.27
C GLU A 97 -34.12 1.60 -5.80
N ARG A 98 -34.50 0.34 -5.53
CA ARG A 98 -34.35 -0.24 -4.20
C ARG A 98 -32.92 -0.72 -3.99
N GLY A 99 -32.30 -0.30 -2.90
CA GLY A 99 -30.98 -0.78 -2.51
C GLY A 99 -30.97 -2.30 -2.28
N LYS A 100 -29.94 -2.98 -2.79
CA LYS A 100 -29.74 -4.40 -2.52
C LYS A 100 -29.34 -4.61 -1.06
N TYR A 101 -30.08 -5.45 -0.34
CA TYR A 101 -29.73 -5.84 1.01
C TYR A 101 -28.48 -6.73 0.99
N ARG A 102 -27.45 -6.33 1.73
CA ARG A 102 -26.21 -7.10 1.89
C ARG A 102 -26.19 -7.69 3.29
N SER A 103 -26.24 -9.01 3.39
CA SER A 103 -26.18 -9.72 4.67
C SER A 103 -24.88 -10.49 4.83
N GLY A 104 -24.44 -10.63 6.08
CA GLY A 104 -23.30 -11.44 6.46
C GLY A 104 -23.38 -11.72 7.96
N LYS A 105 -22.89 -12.89 8.40
CA LYS A 105 -22.98 -13.29 9.82
C LYS A 105 -22.19 -12.35 10.74
N SER A 106 -20.99 -11.93 10.33
CA SER A 106 -20.18 -10.95 11.06
C SER A 106 -19.10 -10.36 10.16
N SER A 107 -18.80 -9.08 10.39
CA SER A 107 -17.71 -8.40 9.69
C SER A 107 -16.31 -8.94 10.02
N LYS A 108 -16.18 -9.74 11.09
CA LYS A 108 -14.93 -10.41 11.48
C LYS A 108 -14.55 -11.56 10.54
N PHE A 109 -15.53 -12.14 9.83
CA PHE A 109 -15.31 -13.25 8.90
C PHE A 109 -15.20 -12.79 7.44
N ILE A 110 -15.07 -11.49 7.19
CA ILE A 110 -14.77 -11.00 5.85
C ILE A 110 -13.37 -11.49 5.51
N LEU A 111 -13.28 -12.34 4.48
CA LEU A 111 -12.03 -12.85 3.96
C LEU A 111 -11.11 -11.67 3.60
N LYS A 112 -9.85 -11.79 4.01
CA LYS A 112 -8.80 -10.84 3.71
C LYS A 112 -7.52 -11.59 3.37
N VAL A 113 -6.71 -11.03 2.48
CA VAL A 113 -5.42 -11.57 2.06
C VAL A 113 -4.40 -10.44 2.17
N MET A 114 -3.24 -10.72 2.77
CA MET A 114 -2.14 -9.76 2.80
C MET A 114 -1.35 -9.90 1.51
N PHE A 115 -0.97 -8.78 0.92
CA PHE A 115 -0.06 -8.73 -0.22
C PHE A 115 1.12 -7.82 0.11
N THR A 116 2.32 -8.18 -0.32
CA THR A 116 3.45 -7.25 -0.43
C THR A 116 3.51 -6.73 -1.86
N ALA A 117 3.56 -5.41 -2.05
CA ALA A 117 3.85 -4.83 -3.36
C ALA A 117 5.29 -4.33 -3.39
N ALA A 118 5.92 -4.41 -4.56
CA ALA A 118 7.25 -3.87 -4.82
C ALA A 118 7.16 -2.92 -6.02
N VAL A 119 7.53 -1.65 -5.82
CA VAL A 119 7.49 -0.61 -6.86
C VAL A 119 8.75 0.25 -6.83
N ALA A 120 9.23 0.62 -8.00
CA ALA A 120 10.35 1.54 -8.19
C ALA A 120 9.86 2.77 -8.96
N ARG A 121 10.71 3.78 -9.04
CA ARG A 121 10.41 4.97 -9.84
C ARG A 121 10.33 4.60 -11.34
N PRO A 122 9.24 4.94 -12.05
CA PRO A 122 9.14 4.71 -13.48
C PRO A 122 10.17 5.56 -14.24
N ARG A 123 10.60 5.10 -15.41
CA ARG A 123 11.54 5.80 -16.29
C ARG A 123 10.89 6.02 -17.65
N PHE A 124 11.04 7.24 -18.17
CA PHE A 124 10.52 7.65 -19.47
C PHE A 124 11.66 8.13 -20.37
N ASN A 125 11.57 7.88 -21.67
CA ASN A 125 12.53 8.41 -22.64
C ASN A 125 12.28 9.90 -22.95
N ALA A 126 13.11 10.51 -23.81
CA ALA A 126 12.97 11.92 -24.20
C ALA A 126 11.63 12.24 -24.91
N GLN A 127 10.98 11.24 -25.50
CA GLN A 127 9.67 11.33 -26.14
C GLN A 127 8.52 11.10 -25.14
N ASN A 128 8.82 10.97 -23.84
CA ASN A 128 7.87 10.71 -22.77
C ASN A 128 7.16 9.35 -22.86
N GLU A 129 7.81 8.38 -23.51
CA GLU A 129 7.36 6.99 -23.58
C GLU A 129 7.95 6.20 -22.41
N CYS A 130 7.12 5.36 -21.79
CA CYS A 130 7.52 4.57 -20.62
C CYS A 130 8.48 3.45 -21.04
N ILE A 131 9.73 3.52 -20.61
CA ILE A 131 10.76 2.48 -20.85
C ILE A 131 10.87 1.51 -19.66
N PHE A 132 10.44 1.93 -18.48
CA PHE A 132 10.34 1.11 -17.28
C PHE A 132 9.17 1.61 -16.44
N ASP A 133 8.19 0.76 -16.17
CA ASP A 133 6.93 1.17 -15.52
C ASP A 133 7.01 1.20 -13.99
N GLY A 134 8.14 0.79 -13.41
CA GLY A 134 8.36 0.73 -11.97
C GLY A 134 7.64 -0.42 -11.27
N LYS A 135 6.81 -1.22 -11.96
CA LYS A 135 5.95 -2.23 -11.34
C LYS A 135 6.61 -3.60 -11.30
N LEU A 136 7.24 -3.94 -10.18
CA LEU A 136 7.96 -5.20 -10.05
C LEU A 136 7.06 -6.37 -9.69
N GLY A 137 6.06 -6.16 -8.86
CA GLY A 137 5.06 -7.18 -8.56
C GLY A 137 4.22 -6.87 -7.33
N ILE A 138 3.18 -7.68 -7.17
CA ILE A 138 2.34 -7.74 -5.99
C ILE A 138 2.14 -9.21 -5.63
N PHE A 139 2.52 -9.59 -4.42
CA PHE A 139 2.70 -10.97 -4.03
C PHE A 139 1.80 -11.32 -2.84
N PRO A 140 0.88 -12.28 -2.96
CA PRO A 140 0.02 -12.68 -1.86
C PRO A 140 0.75 -13.55 -0.84
N PHE A 141 0.47 -13.36 0.45
CA PHE A 141 0.84 -14.32 1.48
C PHE A 141 -0.19 -15.46 1.53
N THR A 142 0.01 -16.45 0.65
CA THR A 142 -0.85 -17.64 0.51
C THR A 142 -0.01 -18.90 0.34
N TYR A 143 -0.60 -20.06 0.63
CA TYR A 143 0.00 -21.37 0.40
C TYR A 143 -1.05 -22.34 -0.15
N GLN A 144 -0.61 -23.40 -0.83
CA GLN A 144 -1.50 -24.45 -1.32
C GLN A 144 -1.57 -25.59 -0.30
N GLU A 145 -2.79 -26.04 0.00
CA GLU A 145 -3.03 -27.21 0.87
C GLU A 145 -4.08 -28.13 0.24
N ALA A 146 -3.82 -29.43 0.24
CA ALA A 146 -4.79 -30.41 -0.23
C ALA A 146 -6.03 -30.46 0.67
N ALA A 147 -7.21 -30.43 0.07
CA ALA A 147 -8.48 -30.49 0.79
C ALA A 147 -8.57 -31.79 1.63
N LYS A 148 -8.70 -31.65 2.95
CA LYS A 148 -8.74 -32.80 3.89
C LYS A 148 -10.04 -33.59 3.86
N ARG A 149 -11.15 -32.98 3.41
CA ARG A 149 -12.50 -33.56 3.40
C ARG A 149 -13.20 -33.25 2.09
N ASN A 150 -14.06 -34.17 1.65
CA ASN A 150 -15.02 -33.91 0.58
C ASN A 150 -16.00 -32.82 1.02
N SER A 151 -16.36 -31.94 0.10
CA SER A 151 -17.46 -31.00 0.28
C SER A 151 -18.23 -30.90 -1.03
N LYS A 152 -19.43 -30.29 -0.99
CA LYS A 152 -20.28 -30.09 -2.18
C LYS A 152 -19.56 -29.45 -3.37
N ASN A 153 -18.52 -28.64 -3.12
CA ASN A 153 -17.84 -27.85 -4.14
C ASN A 153 -16.39 -28.31 -4.41
N ARG A 154 -15.90 -29.38 -3.74
CA ARG A 154 -14.51 -29.86 -3.90
C ARG A 154 -14.31 -31.25 -3.33
N GLU A 155 -13.62 -32.09 -4.08
CA GLU A 155 -13.19 -33.41 -3.64
C GLU A 155 -11.96 -33.32 -2.72
N LYS A 156 -11.81 -34.33 -1.86
CA LYS A 156 -10.63 -34.52 -1.02
C LYS A 156 -9.40 -34.68 -1.93
N GLY A 157 -8.31 -34.00 -1.57
CA GLY A 157 -7.08 -34.01 -2.35
C GLY A 157 -6.94 -32.84 -3.33
N THR A 158 -8.02 -32.13 -3.68
CA THR A 158 -7.94 -30.91 -4.50
C THR A 158 -7.06 -29.87 -3.80
N MET A 159 -6.06 -29.32 -4.50
CA MET A 159 -5.23 -28.23 -3.97
C MET A 159 -6.07 -26.97 -3.81
N VAL A 160 -6.03 -26.37 -2.62
CA VAL A 160 -6.80 -25.19 -2.27
C VAL A 160 -5.85 -24.11 -1.78
N THR A 161 -6.01 -22.90 -2.31
CA THR A 161 -5.33 -21.72 -1.81
C THR A 161 -5.81 -21.36 -0.40
N LYS A 162 -4.86 -21.25 0.51
CA LYS A 162 -5.05 -20.82 1.90
C LYS A 162 -4.29 -19.54 2.16
N VAL A 163 -4.85 -18.70 3.01
CA VAL A 163 -4.25 -17.43 3.43
C VAL A 163 -3.32 -17.68 4.60
N VAL A 164 -2.15 -17.06 4.60
CA VAL A 164 -1.29 -17.00 5.78
C VAL A 164 -1.94 -16.03 6.78
N GLU A 165 -2.42 -16.56 7.90
CA GLU A 165 -3.16 -15.74 8.89
C GLU A 165 -2.26 -14.78 9.66
N SER A 166 -0.99 -15.14 9.86
CA SER A 166 0.01 -14.38 10.60
C SER A 166 1.33 -14.39 9.84
N VAL A 167 1.70 -13.24 9.29
CA VAL A 167 2.97 -13.04 8.59
C VAL A 167 4.03 -12.71 9.64
N ARG A 168 5.03 -13.58 9.80
CA ARG A 168 6.15 -13.40 10.73
C ARG A 168 7.40 -13.07 9.94
N LYS A 169 8.51 -12.96 10.67
CA LYS A 169 9.83 -12.62 10.12
C LYS A 169 10.34 -13.63 9.09
N GLU A 170 9.92 -14.88 9.18
CA GLU A 170 10.33 -15.94 8.25
C GLU A 170 9.62 -15.79 6.91
N GLU A 171 8.32 -15.52 6.93
CA GLU A 171 7.50 -15.34 5.73
C GLU A 171 7.85 -14.06 4.98
N THR A 172 8.15 -12.96 5.69
CA THR A 172 8.64 -11.71 5.06
C THR A 172 10.01 -11.91 4.42
N ARG A 173 10.91 -12.63 5.10
CA ARG A 173 12.23 -12.98 4.57
C ARG A 173 12.11 -13.83 3.30
N ASP A 174 11.29 -14.88 3.35
CA ASP A 174 11.05 -15.77 2.22
C ASP A 174 10.48 -15.00 1.03
N MET A 175 9.46 -14.17 1.27
CA MET A 175 8.88 -13.29 0.24
C MET A 175 9.95 -12.39 -0.41
N LEU A 176 10.79 -11.75 0.40
CA LEU A 176 11.82 -10.85 -0.09
C LEU A 176 12.87 -11.59 -0.94
N ILE A 177 13.40 -12.71 -0.45
CA ILE A 177 14.50 -13.44 -1.09
C ILE A 177 14.03 -14.24 -2.30
N ASN A 178 12.89 -14.93 -2.19
CA ASN A 178 12.46 -15.92 -3.18
C ASN A 178 11.45 -15.37 -4.19
N GLN A 179 10.83 -14.21 -3.93
CA GLN A 179 9.87 -13.60 -4.86
C GLN A 179 10.34 -12.21 -5.33
N ILE A 180 10.61 -11.30 -4.40
CA ILE A 180 10.88 -9.88 -4.72
C ILE A 180 12.25 -9.74 -5.42
N VAL A 181 13.33 -10.31 -4.85
CA VAL A 181 14.67 -10.23 -5.45
C VAL A 181 14.70 -10.79 -6.89
N PRO A 182 14.17 -12.00 -7.16
CA PRO A 182 14.08 -12.50 -8.53
C PRO A 182 13.26 -11.60 -9.47
N ALA A 183 12.14 -11.05 -9.00
CA ALA A 183 11.32 -10.14 -9.79
C ALA A 183 12.07 -8.83 -10.14
N ILE A 184 12.88 -8.31 -9.20
CA ILE A 184 13.80 -7.20 -9.48
C ILE A 184 14.75 -7.60 -10.59
N MET A 185 15.52 -8.68 -10.42
CA MET A 185 16.54 -9.09 -11.38
C MET A 185 15.97 -9.30 -12.79
N GLN A 186 14.75 -9.82 -12.90
CA GLN A 186 14.09 -10.06 -14.18
C GLN A 186 13.63 -8.77 -14.88
N LYS A 187 13.11 -7.79 -14.12
CA LYS A 187 12.43 -6.61 -14.67
C LYS A 187 13.28 -5.35 -14.66
N TRP A 188 14.38 -5.32 -13.89
CA TRP A 188 15.20 -4.12 -13.74
C TRP A 188 15.85 -3.73 -15.08
N PRO A 189 15.81 -2.45 -15.47
CA PRO A 189 16.34 -2.03 -16.77
C PRO A 189 17.82 -2.41 -16.94
N PRO A 190 18.24 -2.93 -18.11
CA PRO A 190 19.59 -3.46 -18.34
C PRO A 190 20.68 -2.40 -18.58
N SER A 191 20.41 -1.11 -18.43
CA SER A 191 21.24 -0.07 -19.04
C SER A 191 22.48 0.39 -18.27
N GLU A 192 22.68 0.03 -16.99
CA GLU A 192 23.71 0.70 -16.17
C GLU A 192 24.39 -0.26 -15.19
N GLY A 193 25.72 -0.41 -15.37
CA GLY A 193 26.74 -0.73 -14.35
C GLY A 193 26.43 -1.77 -13.27
N PRO A 194 27.22 -1.79 -12.19
CA PRO A 194 26.86 -2.50 -10.96
C PRO A 194 25.55 -1.93 -10.40
N LYS A 195 24.56 -2.80 -10.17
CA LYS A 195 23.21 -2.40 -9.77
C LYS A 195 23.07 -2.48 -8.26
N THR A 196 23.48 -1.41 -7.56
CA THR A 196 23.17 -1.28 -6.14
C THR A 196 21.74 -0.78 -5.99
N ILE A 197 20.84 -1.62 -5.46
CA ILE A 197 19.42 -1.32 -5.30
C ILE A 197 19.09 -1.16 -3.82
N PHE A 198 18.53 -0.01 -3.46
CA PHE A 198 18.08 0.29 -2.10
C PHE A 198 16.62 -0.11 -1.95
N ILE A 199 16.35 -1.14 -1.13
CA ILE A 199 14.99 -1.60 -0.83
C ILE A 199 14.53 -0.92 0.45
N GLN A 200 13.68 0.09 0.29
CA GLN A 200 13.00 0.77 1.39
C GLN A 200 11.81 -0.05 1.88
N GLN A 201 11.75 -0.28 3.18
CA GLN A 201 10.64 -0.93 3.88
C GLN A 201 10.33 -0.19 5.18
N ASP A 202 9.18 -0.47 5.77
CA ASP A 202 8.85 0.06 7.09
C ASP A 202 9.69 -0.58 8.23
N ASN A 203 9.61 0.00 9.42
CA ASN A 203 10.34 -0.47 10.61
C ASN A 203 9.45 -1.35 11.52
N VAL A 204 8.66 -2.25 10.95
CA VAL A 204 7.88 -3.23 11.72
C VAL A 204 8.77 -4.41 12.12
N ARG A 205 8.52 -4.96 13.33
CA ARG A 205 9.33 -6.04 13.93
C ARG A 205 9.40 -7.33 13.10
N THR A 206 8.43 -7.54 12.20
CA THR A 206 8.40 -8.68 11.28
C THR A 206 9.34 -8.49 10.10
N HIS A 207 9.87 -7.30 9.86
CA HIS A 207 10.83 -7.09 8.79
C HIS A 207 12.23 -7.51 9.21
N ILE A 208 12.96 -8.06 8.25
CA ILE A 208 14.39 -8.33 8.43
C ILE A 208 15.16 -7.03 8.28
N THR A 209 16.28 -6.91 8.99
CA THR A 209 17.20 -5.79 8.82
C THR A 209 18.30 -6.16 7.84
N GLN A 210 19.07 -5.18 7.37
CA GLN A 210 20.25 -5.45 6.53
C GLN A 210 21.20 -6.44 7.21
N SER A 211 21.31 -6.43 8.54
CA SER A 211 22.15 -7.35 9.32
C SER A 211 21.62 -8.79 9.47
N ASP A 212 20.46 -9.13 8.92
CA ASP A 212 19.92 -10.50 9.00
C ASP A 212 20.87 -11.50 8.30
N ALA A 213 21.26 -12.57 9.00
CA ALA A 213 22.30 -13.48 8.54
C ALA A 213 21.95 -14.20 7.23
N ILE A 214 20.66 -14.51 7.02
CA ILE A 214 20.21 -15.17 5.78
C ILE A 214 20.17 -14.14 4.65
N TRP A 215 19.74 -12.92 4.93
CA TRP A 215 19.81 -11.83 3.95
C TRP A 215 21.23 -11.54 3.51
N GLN A 216 22.19 -11.52 4.43
CA GLN A 216 23.63 -11.34 4.12
C GLN A 216 24.20 -12.44 3.21
N GLN A 217 23.54 -13.59 3.06
CA GLN A 217 23.93 -14.62 2.08
C GLN A 217 23.27 -14.40 0.72
N ALA A 218 22.14 -13.68 0.67
CA ALA A 218 21.32 -13.51 -0.53
C ALA A 218 21.35 -12.09 -1.13
N HIS A 219 21.94 -11.10 -0.43
CA HIS A 219 21.89 -9.70 -0.83
C HIS A 219 22.75 -9.37 -2.06
N GLN A 220 23.62 -10.28 -2.48
CA GLN A 220 24.38 -10.18 -3.73
C GLN A 220 23.99 -11.33 -4.65
N GLN A 221 23.44 -11.01 -5.82
CA GLN A 221 23.05 -12.00 -6.82
C GLN A 221 23.42 -11.50 -8.22
N GLY A 222 24.39 -12.17 -8.86
CA GLY A 222 24.96 -11.70 -10.13
C GLY A 222 25.54 -10.29 -9.98
N ASP A 223 25.11 -9.38 -10.85
CA ASP A 223 25.57 -7.97 -10.85
C ASP A 223 24.76 -7.06 -9.91
N PHE A 224 23.81 -7.62 -9.16
CA PHE A 224 22.96 -6.88 -8.24
C PHE A 224 23.48 -6.95 -6.81
N THR A 225 23.51 -5.80 -6.15
CA THR A 225 23.71 -5.67 -4.71
C THR A 225 22.49 -5.01 -4.10
N PHE A 226 21.83 -5.68 -3.16
CA PHE A 226 20.63 -5.19 -2.49
C PHE A 226 20.96 -4.65 -1.09
N ILE A 227 20.45 -3.46 -0.78
CA ILE A 227 20.63 -2.79 0.52
C ILE A 227 19.26 -2.52 1.11
N LEU A 228 18.95 -3.11 2.26
CA LEU A 228 17.72 -2.84 3.00
C LEU A 228 17.84 -1.55 3.79
N VAL A 229 16.91 -0.64 3.54
CA VAL A 229 16.81 0.64 4.23
C VAL A 229 15.48 0.70 4.97
N GLN A 230 15.51 1.03 6.26
CA GLN A 230 14.30 1.14 7.07
C GLN A 230 13.89 2.61 7.15
N GLN A 231 12.66 2.90 6.74
CA GLN A 231 12.12 4.25 6.88
C GLN A 231 11.86 4.58 8.37
N PRO A 232 11.84 5.87 8.75
CA PRO A 232 11.56 6.29 10.11
C PRO A 232 10.22 5.74 10.63
N PRO A 233 10.11 5.38 11.92
CA PRO A 233 8.86 4.88 12.49
C PRO A 233 7.68 5.85 12.27
N ASN A 234 6.47 5.32 12.16
CA ASN A 234 5.23 6.09 11.99
C ASN A 234 5.25 7.05 10.78
N SER A 235 5.85 6.62 9.67
CA SER A 235 6.03 7.45 8.47
C SER A 235 5.45 6.86 7.19
N PRO A 236 4.14 6.52 7.17
CA PRO A 236 3.50 5.98 5.97
C PRO A 236 3.50 6.96 4.79
N ASP A 237 3.64 8.26 5.07
CA ASP A 237 3.74 9.32 4.07
C ASP A 237 5.08 9.37 3.33
N LEU A 238 6.07 8.59 3.77
CA LEU A 238 7.37 8.45 3.10
C LEU A 238 7.41 7.25 2.13
N ASN A 239 6.28 6.56 1.93
CA ASN A 239 6.15 5.43 1.02
C ASN A 239 4.99 5.64 0.04
N ILE A 240 5.30 5.56 -1.26
CA ILE A 240 4.34 5.76 -2.36
C ILE A 240 3.17 4.78 -2.30
N LEU A 241 3.44 3.57 -1.81
CA LEU A 241 2.44 2.50 -1.72
C LEU A 241 1.28 2.91 -0.80
N ASP A 242 1.62 3.55 0.33
CA ASP A 242 0.67 4.01 1.34
C ASP A 242 0.05 5.39 1.03
N LEU A 243 0.75 6.25 0.28
CA LEU A 243 0.24 7.57 -0.11
C LEU A 243 -1.03 7.50 -0.97
N GLY A 244 -1.21 6.42 -1.74
CA GLY A 244 -2.42 6.26 -2.53
C GLY A 244 -2.46 5.03 -3.44
N PHE A 245 -1.31 4.43 -3.76
CA PHE A 245 -1.24 3.34 -4.74
C PHE A 245 -2.09 2.13 -4.30
N PHE A 246 -1.93 1.67 -3.05
CA PHE A 246 -2.76 0.58 -2.52
C PHE A 246 -4.25 0.90 -2.51
N ARG A 247 -4.61 2.16 -2.22
CA ARG A 247 -6.00 2.61 -2.23
C ARG A 247 -6.60 2.52 -3.63
N SER A 248 -5.82 2.85 -4.66
CA SER A 248 -6.21 2.72 -6.07
C SER A 248 -6.41 1.25 -6.45
N ILE A 249 -5.46 0.38 -6.13
CA ILE A 249 -5.58 -1.08 -6.38
C ILE A 249 -6.83 -1.63 -5.70
N GLN A 250 -7.05 -1.30 -4.43
CA GLN A 250 -8.20 -1.79 -3.68
C GLN A 250 -9.52 -1.30 -4.29
N SER A 251 -9.55 -0.08 -4.81
CA SER A 251 -10.73 0.46 -5.50
C SER A 251 -11.03 -0.33 -6.78
N LEU A 252 -10.02 -0.58 -7.61
CA LEU A 252 -10.17 -1.36 -8.85
C LEU A 252 -10.57 -2.82 -8.57
N MET A 253 -9.93 -3.46 -7.59
CA MET A 253 -10.28 -4.81 -7.14
C MET A 253 -11.75 -4.90 -6.73
N HIS A 254 -12.26 -3.92 -5.97
CA HIS A 254 -13.67 -3.93 -5.56
C HIS A 254 -14.65 -3.72 -6.72
N ASN A 255 -14.26 -3.04 -7.80
CA ASN A 255 -15.08 -2.94 -9.00
C ASN A 255 -15.25 -4.30 -9.69
N LYS A 256 -14.26 -5.19 -9.57
CA LYS A 256 -14.27 -6.56 -10.13
C LYS A 256 -15.11 -7.54 -9.32
N MET A 257 -15.50 -7.18 -8.09
CA MET A 257 -16.39 -7.97 -7.22
C MET A 257 -15.96 -9.44 -7.03
N PRO A 258 -14.71 -9.70 -6.59
CA PRO A 258 -14.20 -11.06 -6.39
C PRO A 258 -15.06 -11.86 -5.40
N LYS A 259 -15.19 -13.17 -5.62
CA LYS A 259 -16.07 -14.04 -4.82
C LYS A 259 -15.34 -14.94 -3.84
N ASP A 260 -14.07 -15.23 -4.09
CA ASP A 260 -13.22 -16.06 -3.25
C ASP A 260 -11.76 -15.57 -3.23
N VAL A 261 -10.85 -16.40 -2.69
CA VAL A 261 -9.42 -16.06 -2.56
C VAL A 261 -8.77 -15.95 -3.94
N ASP A 262 -9.06 -16.88 -4.85
CA ASP A 262 -8.41 -16.96 -6.15
C ASP A 262 -8.87 -15.80 -7.03
N ASP A 263 -10.18 -15.54 -7.07
CA ASP A 263 -10.76 -14.35 -7.71
C ASP A 263 -10.14 -13.05 -7.15
N MET A 264 -9.89 -12.98 -5.83
CA MET A 264 -9.29 -11.80 -5.21
C MET A 264 -7.84 -11.62 -5.68
N MET A 265 -7.05 -12.68 -5.69
CA MET A 265 -5.65 -12.63 -6.15
C MET A 265 -5.56 -12.16 -7.60
N ASP A 266 -6.43 -12.68 -8.46
CA ASP A 266 -6.49 -12.26 -9.86
C ASP A 266 -6.93 -10.80 -10.00
N ALA A 267 -7.97 -10.40 -9.26
CA ALA A 267 -8.46 -9.02 -9.28
C ALA A 267 -7.41 -8.02 -8.80
N VAL A 268 -6.65 -8.35 -7.75
CA VAL A 268 -5.55 -7.53 -7.21
C VAL A 268 -4.41 -7.45 -8.22
N ASN A 269 -3.98 -8.58 -8.79
CA ASN A 269 -2.92 -8.61 -9.81
C ASN A 269 -3.30 -7.76 -11.02
N GLN A 270 -4.48 -7.95 -11.58
CA GLN A 270 -4.93 -7.15 -12.71
C GLN A 270 -5.02 -5.67 -12.35
N ALA A 271 -5.56 -5.32 -11.17
CA ALA A 271 -5.66 -3.93 -10.73
C ALA A 271 -4.28 -3.27 -10.57
N TYR A 272 -3.28 -4.01 -10.07
CA TYR A 272 -1.90 -3.53 -9.95
C TYR A 272 -1.30 -3.18 -11.30
N TYR A 273 -1.46 -4.04 -12.31
CA TYR A 273 -0.91 -3.80 -13.64
C TYR A 273 -1.72 -2.78 -14.46
N GLU A 274 -3.03 -2.66 -14.22
CA GLU A 274 -3.94 -1.69 -14.85
C GLU A 274 -3.62 -0.23 -14.51
N LEU A 275 -3.01 0.04 -13.34
CA LEU A 275 -2.60 1.39 -12.98
C LEU A 275 -1.46 1.91 -13.87
N GLU A 276 -1.59 3.12 -14.39
CA GLU A 276 -0.56 3.73 -15.24
C GLU A 276 0.75 3.96 -14.48
N ALA A 277 1.89 3.79 -15.15
CA ALA A 277 3.21 3.99 -14.57
C ALA A 277 3.37 5.39 -13.93
N ARG A 278 2.77 6.42 -14.55
CA ARG A 278 2.80 7.81 -14.04
C ARG A 278 2.20 7.97 -12.64
N THR A 279 1.37 7.03 -12.19
CA THR A 279 0.87 7.04 -10.81
C THR A 279 1.97 6.80 -9.77
N LEU A 280 3.15 6.36 -10.20
CA LEU A 280 4.35 6.17 -9.39
C LEU A 280 5.42 7.27 -9.61
N GLU A 281 5.13 8.32 -10.39
CA GLU A 281 6.09 9.37 -10.77
C GLU A 281 6.20 10.54 -9.74
N ASN A 282 5.74 10.34 -8.51
CA ASN A 282 5.69 11.41 -7.48
C ASN A 282 7.00 12.18 -7.28
#